data_AF-A0A2U0SB21-F1
#
_entry.id   AF-A0A2U0SB21-F1
#
_cell.length_a   1.000
_cell.length_b   1.000
_cell.length_c   1.000
_cell.angle_alpha   90.00
_cell.angle_beta   90.00
_cell.angle_gamma   90.00
#
_symmetry.space_group_name_H-M   'P 1'
#
loop_
_entity.id
_entity.type
_entity.pdbx_description
1 polymer ?
#
loop_
_entity_poly.entity_id
_entity_poly.type
_entity_poly.pdbx_seq_one_letter_code
_entity_poly.pdbx_strand_id
1 'polypeptide(L)'
;MSLQSLDVCTRESLDAARAMAALVDRQSSSSEFAAARERFMAAMRSHHATTDAVLLAPLRESDDCAHHAMARRATEQDLARRELVAEHFAAWPAEAIRADAPRYRRAVRQLLRMLERRNAYQEQVLLPMAMEALAMRREAA
;
A
#
# COMPACT_ATOMS: atom_id res chain seq x y z
N MET A 1 -16.41 -7.46 -1.19
CA MET A 1 -15.51 -6.45 -1.81
C MET A 1 -15.31 -6.81 -3.28
N SER A 2 -15.01 -5.84 -4.15
CA SER A 2 -14.92 -6.03 -5.61
C SER A 2 -13.58 -5.54 -6.18
N LEU A 3 -13.25 -5.92 -7.42
CA LEU A 3 -12.08 -5.38 -8.14
C LEU A 3 -12.14 -3.85 -8.28
N GLN A 4 -13.34 -3.31 -8.51
CA GLN A 4 -13.53 -1.86 -8.54
C GLN A 4 -13.14 -1.19 -7.21
N SER A 5 -13.45 -1.82 -6.06
CA SER A 5 -13.02 -1.29 -4.76
C SER A 5 -11.50 -1.33 -4.58
N LEU A 6 -10.83 -2.34 -5.16
CA LEU A 6 -9.37 -2.43 -5.16
C LEU A 6 -8.74 -1.31 -5.97
N ASP A 7 -9.25 -1.02 -7.16
CA ASP A 7 -8.76 0.07 -8.02
C ASP A 7 -8.94 1.45 -7.37
N VAL A 8 -10.07 1.65 -6.68
CA VAL A 8 -10.34 2.89 -5.93
C VAL A 8 -9.34 3.04 -4.80
N CYS A 9 -9.21 2.05 -3.91
CA CYS A 9 -8.30 2.15 -2.78
C CYS A 9 -6.83 2.25 -3.20
N THR A 10 -6.45 1.61 -4.30
CA THR A 10 -5.11 1.71 -4.90
C THR A 10 -4.80 3.15 -5.29
N ARG A 11 -5.69 3.76 -6.09
CA ARG A 11 -5.55 5.17 -6.50
C ARG A 11 -5.52 6.11 -5.31
N GLU A 12 -6.43 5.95 -4.35
CA GLU A 12 -6.48 6.77 -3.13
C GLU A 12 -5.16 6.72 -2.33
N SER A 13 -4.56 5.53 -2.20
CA SER A 13 -3.29 5.38 -1.48
C SER A 13 -2.11 6.06 -2.19
N LEU A 14 -2.05 5.96 -3.52
CA LEU A 14 -1.02 6.61 -4.33
C LEU A 14 -1.21 8.13 -4.37
N ASP A 15 -2.45 8.60 -4.50
CA ASP A 15 -2.76 10.03 -4.52
C ASP A 15 -2.49 10.68 -3.17
N ALA A 16 -2.78 9.99 -2.05
CA ALA A 16 -2.40 10.46 -0.72
C ALA A 16 -0.87 10.55 -0.54
N ALA A 17 -0.12 9.57 -1.04
CA ALA A 17 1.35 9.59 -1.01
C ALA A 17 1.94 10.72 -1.87
N ARG A 18 1.37 10.95 -3.06
CA ARG A 18 1.75 12.07 -3.95
C ARG A 18 1.42 13.42 -3.33
N ALA A 19 0.27 13.55 -2.69
CA ALA A 19 -0.12 14.77 -1.99
C ALA A 19 0.86 15.10 -0.84
N MET A 20 1.29 14.08 -0.08
CA MET A 20 2.36 14.24 0.91
C MET A 20 3.67 14.70 0.27
N ALA A 21 4.08 14.11 -0.85
CA ALA A 21 5.30 14.52 -1.57
C ALA A 21 5.21 15.99 -2.02
N ALA A 22 4.07 16.38 -2.58
CA ALA A 22 3.83 17.74 -3.04
C ALA A 22 3.91 18.77 -1.90
N LEU A 23 3.41 18.47 -0.69
CA LEU A 23 3.51 19.36 0.47
C LEU A 23 4.97 19.74 0.82
N VAL A 24 5.92 18.83 0.58
CA VAL A 24 7.34 19.10 0.86
C VAL A 24 7.97 20.08 -0.13
N ASP A 25 7.40 20.23 -1.31
CA ASP A 25 7.90 21.15 -2.33
C ASP A 25 7.39 22.58 -2.12
N ARG A 26 6.25 22.77 -1.43
CA ARG A 26 5.58 24.08 -1.20
C ARG A 26 5.79 24.71 0.19
N GLN A 27 6.69 24.17 1.01
CA GLN A 27 6.95 24.67 2.38
C GLN A 27 5.67 24.75 3.24
N SER A 28 4.83 23.72 3.18
CA SER A 28 3.55 23.68 3.88
C SER A 28 3.67 23.68 5.41
N SER A 29 2.58 24.08 6.06
CA SER A 29 2.47 24.14 7.52
C SER A 29 2.49 22.75 8.17
N SER A 30 2.81 22.71 9.47
CA SER A 30 2.82 21.46 10.25
C SER A 30 1.44 20.78 10.31
N SER A 31 0.34 21.54 10.31
CA SER A 31 -1.02 20.99 10.32
C SER A 31 -1.40 20.36 8.97
N GLU A 32 -0.99 20.95 7.85
CA GLU A 32 -1.19 20.35 6.52
C GLU A 32 -0.46 19.01 6.39
N PHE A 33 0.77 18.93 6.94
CA PHE A 33 1.52 17.67 6.98
C PHE A 33 0.84 16.61 7.85
N ALA A 34 0.34 16.99 9.03
CA ALA A 34 -0.38 16.08 9.91
C ALA A 34 -1.64 15.52 9.22
N ALA A 35 -2.45 16.40 8.62
CA ALA A 35 -3.65 16.00 7.89
C ALA A 35 -3.34 15.07 6.70
N ALA A 36 -2.27 15.36 5.95
CA ALA A 36 -1.87 14.50 4.83
C ALA A 36 -1.35 13.13 5.29
N ARG A 37 -0.60 13.09 6.40
CA ARG A 37 -0.17 11.84 7.03
C ARG A 37 -1.37 11.01 7.48
N GLU A 38 -2.35 11.61 8.13
CA GLU A 38 -3.58 10.93 8.55
C GLU A 38 -4.35 10.36 7.36
N ARG A 39 -4.55 11.17 6.31
CA ARG A 39 -5.18 10.75 5.06
C ARG A 39 -4.45 9.58 4.41
N PHE A 40 -3.13 9.65 4.33
CA PHE A 40 -2.31 8.57 3.79
C PHE A 40 -2.44 7.28 4.62
N MET A 41 -2.36 7.38 5.95
CA MET A 41 -2.52 6.22 6.83
C MET A 41 -3.92 5.60 6.72
N ALA A 42 -4.96 6.41 6.57
CA ALA A 42 -6.31 5.94 6.33
C ALA A 42 -6.43 5.21 4.99
N ALA A 43 -5.93 5.80 3.90
CA ALA A 43 -5.94 5.18 2.58
C ALA A 43 -5.15 3.86 2.55
N MET A 44 -4.00 3.79 3.23
CA MET A 44 -3.21 2.57 3.36
C MET A 44 -3.94 1.45 4.12
N ARG A 45 -4.70 1.79 5.18
CA ARG A 45 -5.52 0.80 5.91
C ARG A 45 -6.62 0.24 5.01
N SER A 46 -7.36 1.11 4.31
CA SER A 46 -8.41 0.70 3.38
C SER A 46 -7.83 -0.16 2.25
N HIS A 47 -6.74 0.28 1.62
CA HIS A 47 -6.07 -0.47 0.58
C HIS A 47 -5.65 -1.85 1.07
N HIS A 48 -5.02 -1.97 2.24
CA HIS A 48 -4.63 -3.28 2.75
C HIS A 48 -5.83 -4.20 3.01
N ALA A 49 -6.88 -3.69 3.67
CA ALA A 49 -8.07 -4.49 3.93
C ALA A 49 -8.71 -5.00 2.63
N THR A 50 -8.75 -4.14 1.61
CA THR A 50 -9.26 -4.51 0.28
C THR A 50 -8.35 -5.49 -0.44
N THR A 51 -7.02 -5.30 -0.42
CA THR A 51 -6.05 -6.26 -0.99
C THR A 51 -6.20 -7.63 -0.32
N ASP A 52 -6.32 -7.68 1.01
CA ASP A 52 -6.48 -8.95 1.73
C ASP A 52 -7.76 -9.67 1.29
N ALA A 53 -8.90 -8.97 1.30
CA ALA A 53 -10.18 -9.57 0.96
C ALA A 53 -10.33 -9.94 -0.53
N VAL A 54 -9.78 -9.14 -1.43
CA VAL A 54 -9.99 -9.30 -2.89
C VAL A 54 -8.90 -10.18 -3.52
N LEU A 55 -7.68 -10.16 -3.00
CA LEU A 55 -6.55 -10.86 -3.61
C LEU A 55 -6.03 -12.00 -2.75
N LEU A 56 -5.85 -11.80 -1.45
CA LEU A 56 -5.19 -12.80 -0.61
C LEU A 56 -6.15 -13.89 -0.13
N ALA A 57 -7.38 -13.53 0.24
CA ALA A 57 -8.38 -14.50 0.66
C ALA A 57 -8.69 -15.56 -0.41
N PRO A 58 -8.90 -15.22 -1.70
CA PRO A 58 -9.07 -16.22 -2.75
C PRO A 58 -7.89 -17.18 -2.88
N LEU A 59 -6.66 -16.67 -2.75
CA LEU A 59 -5.45 -17.50 -2.80
C LEU A 59 -5.34 -18.44 -1.60
N ARG A 60 -5.77 -18.00 -0.41
CA ARG A 60 -5.80 -18.84 0.80
C ARG A 60 -6.90 -19.90 0.76
N GLU A 61 -7.97 -19.65 0.01
CA GLU A 61 -9.12 -20.55 -0.15
C GLU A 61 -8.99 -21.49 -1.36
N SER A 62 -7.90 -21.39 -2.12
CA SER A 62 -7.61 -22.31 -3.24
C SER A 62 -6.97 -23.60 -2.73
N ASP A 63 -7.18 -24.70 -3.44
CA ASP A 63 -6.52 -25.99 -3.18
C ASP A 63 -5.09 -26.08 -3.77
N ASP A 64 -4.62 -25.04 -4.48
CA ASP A 64 -3.28 -25.00 -5.07
C ASP A 64 -2.22 -24.53 -4.05
N CYS A 65 -1.17 -25.33 -3.86
CA CYS A 65 -0.07 -25.02 -2.96
C CYS A 65 0.71 -23.76 -3.37
N ALA A 66 0.77 -23.43 -4.67
CA ALA A 66 1.39 -22.20 -5.18
C ALA A 66 0.59 -20.97 -4.75
N HIS A 67 -0.75 -21.05 -4.74
CA HIS A 67 -1.61 -19.96 -4.25
C HIS A 67 -1.39 -19.72 -2.74
N HIS A 68 -1.33 -20.77 -1.93
CA HIS A 68 -1.01 -20.64 -0.51
C HIS A 68 0.37 -20.01 -0.27
N ALA A 69 1.39 -20.48 -0.99
CA ALA A 69 2.75 -19.93 -0.88
C ALA A 69 2.78 -18.44 -1.25
N MET A 70 2.05 -18.05 -2.30
CA MET A 70 1.93 -16.66 -2.71
C MET A 70 1.22 -15.80 -1.67
N ALA A 71 0.09 -16.27 -1.13
CA ALA A 71 -0.67 -15.55 -0.10
C ALA A 71 0.17 -15.30 1.15
N ARG A 72 0.95 -16.31 1.59
CA ARG A 72 1.87 -16.18 2.72
C ARG A 72 2.95 -15.14 2.44
N ARG A 73 3.66 -15.26 1.31
CA ARG A 73 4.72 -14.33 0.92
C ARG A 73 4.21 -12.89 0.84
N ALA A 74 3.05 -12.68 0.23
CA ALA A 74 2.45 -11.34 0.10
C ALA A 74 2.08 -10.76 1.48
N THR A 75 1.58 -11.59 2.39
CA THR A 75 1.26 -11.19 3.77
C THR A 75 2.52 -10.75 4.51
N GLU A 76 3.61 -11.52 4.42
CA GLU A 76 4.91 -11.19 5.03
C GLU A 76 5.49 -9.87 4.47
N GLN A 77 5.41 -9.66 3.15
CA GLN A 77 5.82 -8.41 2.52
C GLN A 77 4.98 -7.21 2.95
N ASP A 78 3.66 -7.39 3.11
CA ASP A 78 2.78 -6.32 3.57
C ASP A 78 3.01 -5.96 5.03
N LEU A 79 3.39 -6.91 5.89
CA LEU A 79 3.83 -6.66 7.26
C LEU A 79 5.13 -5.83 7.30
N ALA A 80 6.17 -6.28 6.59
CA ALA A 80 7.44 -5.56 6.51
C ALA A 80 7.25 -4.12 5.99
N ARG A 81 6.36 -3.94 5.00
CA ARG A 81 6.02 -2.62 4.48
C ARG A 81 5.35 -1.73 5.52
N ARG A 82 4.46 -2.27 6.36
CA ARG A 82 3.81 -1.51 7.43
C ARG A 82 4.81 -1.03 8.47
N GLU A 83 5.76 -1.88 8.82
CA GLU A 83 6.87 -1.53 9.72
C GLU A 83 7.68 -0.38 9.12
N LEU A 84 8.09 -0.46 7.85
CA LEU A 84 8.81 0.62 7.16
C LEU A 84 8.02 1.94 7.13
N VAL A 85 6.70 1.88 6.95
CA VAL A 85 5.83 3.08 6.99
C VAL A 85 5.80 3.67 8.41
N ALA A 86 5.68 2.82 9.43
CA ALA A 86 5.68 3.26 10.82
C ALA A 86 7.02 3.90 11.20
N GLU A 87 8.14 3.25 10.84
CA GLU A 87 9.50 3.76 11.03
C GLU A 87 9.71 5.10 10.31
N HIS A 88 9.26 5.22 9.06
CA HIS A 88 9.32 6.47 8.31
C HIS A 88 8.66 7.61 9.11
N PHE A 89 7.46 7.37 9.59
CA PHE A 89 6.72 8.40 10.32
C PHE A 89 7.22 8.67 11.74
N ALA A 90 7.86 7.70 12.37
CA ALA A 90 8.56 7.90 13.64
C ALA A 90 9.86 8.71 13.45
N ALA A 91 10.57 8.50 12.34
CA ALA A 91 11.81 9.21 12.01
C ALA A 91 11.60 10.66 11.57
N TRP A 92 10.38 11.03 11.16
CA TRP A 92 10.06 12.35 10.62
C TRP A 92 8.95 13.09 11.41
N PRO A 93 9.18 13.45 12.69
CA PRO A 93 8.35 14.42 13.38
C PRO A 93 8.51 15.83 12.76
N ALA A 94 7.61 16.76 13.10
CA ALA A 94 7.58 18.11 12.52
C ALA A 94 8.92 18.85 12.70
N GLU A 95 9.59 18.65 13.84
CA GLU A 95 10.89 19.22 14.17
C GLU A 95 11.99 18.72 13.21
N ALA A 96 12.02 17.41 12.96
CA ALA A 96 13.00 16.79 12.06
C ALA A 96 12.78 17.21 10.59
N ILE A 97 11.50 17.34 10.19
CA ILE A 97 11.15 17.83 8.86
C ILE A 97 11.64 19.28 8.66
N ARG A 98 11.46 20.15 9.67
CA ARG A 98 11.97 21.53 9.61
C ARG A 98 13.49 21.59 9.60
N ALA A 99 14.15 20.71 10.34
CA ALA A 99 15.60 20.68 10.44
C ALA A 99 16.27 20.20 9.14
N ASP A 100 15.66 19.27 8.39
CA ASP A 100 16.23 18.73 7.15
C ASP A 100 15.16 18.38 6.10
N ALA A 101 14.51 19.42 5.58
CA ALA A 101 13.50 19.30 4.54
C ALA A 101 14.00 18.58 3.27
N PRO A 102 15.22 18.83 2.74
CA PRO A 102 15.74 18.09 1.59
C PRO A 102 15.82 16.58 1.82
N ARG A 103 16.28 16.13 3.00
CA ARG A 103 16.35 14.70 3.32
C ARG A 103 14.97 14.10 3.50
N TYR A 104 14.03 14.83 4.11
CA TYR A 104 12.63 14.40 4.18
C TYR A 104 12.02 14.21 2.78
N ARG A 105 12.26 15.13 1.83
CA ARG A 105 11.81 14.96 0.42
C ARG A 105 12.31 13.65 -0.17
N ARG A 106 13.59 13.33 0.05
CA ARG A 106 14.17 12.06 -0.44
C ARG A 106 13.48 10.86 0.19
N ALA A 107 13.19 10.91 1.49
CA ALA A 107 12.50 9.85 2.21
C ALA A 107 11.06 9.65 1.71
N VAL A 108 10.30 10.74 1.49
CA VAL A 108 8.93 10.65 0.94
C VAL A 108 8.93 10.11 -0.49
N ARG A 109 9.90 10.50 -1.34
CA ARG A 109 10.06 9.93 -2.69
C ARG A 109 10.43 8.44 -2.65
N GLN A 110 11.22 8.00 -1.68
CA GLN A 110 11.49 6.58 -1.47
C GLN A 110 10.23 5.81 -1.07
N LEU A 111 9.43 6.38 -0.15
CA LEU A 111 8.14 5.84 0.24
C LEU A 111 7.19 5.70 -0.97
N LEU A 112 7.08 6.74 -1.80
CA LEU A 112 6.26 6.69 -3.01
C LEU A 112 6.69 5.58 -3.98
N ARG A 113 8.00 5.48 -4.27
CA ARG A 113 8.53 4.41 -5.14
C ARG A 113 8.26 3.02 -4.59
N MET A 114 8.32 2.85 -3.28
CA MET A 114 7.97 1.57 -2.64
C MET A 114 6.50 1.21 -2.88
N LEU A 115 5.58 2.19 -2.76
CA LEU A 115 4.16 1.98 -3.02
C LEU A 115 3.87 1.68 -4.49
N GLU A 116 4.50 2.40 -5.41
CA GLU A 116 4.37 2.17 -6.85
C GLU A 116 4.83 0.76 -7.24
N ARG A 117 5.97 0.30 -6.69
CA ARG A 117 6.43 -1.09 -6.89
C ARG A 117 5.45 -2.11 -6.34
N ARG A 118 4.88 -1.85 -5.16
CA ARG A 118 3.88 -2.75 -4.56
C ARG A 118 2.60 -2.80 -5.40
N ASN A 119 2.21 -1.68 -5.99
CA ASN A 119 1.07 -1.63 -6.90
C ASN A 119 1.34 -2.41 -8.19
N ALA A 120 2.51 -2.21 -8.81
CA ALA A 120 2.91 -2.99 -9.98
C ALA A 120 2.90 -4.50 -9.68
N TYR A 121 3.42 -4.91 -8.52
CA TYR A 121 3.36 -6.31 -8.08
C TYR A 121 1.92 -6.81 -7.85
N GLN A 122 1.03 -5.96 -7.33
CA GLN A 122 -0.38 -6.28 -7.19
C GLN A 122 -1.03 -6.57 -8.55
N GLU A 123 -0.84 -5.67 -9.51
CA GLU A 123 -1.44 -5.77 -10.85
C GLU A 123 -0.85 -6.91 -11.68
N GLN A 124 0.46 -7.11 -11.63
CA GLN A 124 1.17 -8.03 -12.52
C GLN A 124 1.25 -9.46 -11.98
N VAL A 125 1.10 -9.66 -10.67
CA VAL A 125 1.31 -10.97 -10.03
C VAL A 125 0.10 -11.39 -9.21
N LEU A 126 -0.31 -10.59 -8.22
CA LEU A 126 -1.35 -11.02 -7.28
C LEU A 126 -2.73 -11.09 -7.92
N LEU A 127 -3.10 -10.11 -8.75
CA LEU A 127 -4.40 -10.08 -9.41
C LEU A 127 -4.60 -11.26 -10.37
N PRO A 128 -3.66 -11.58 -11.28
CA PRO A 128 -3.77 -12.78 -12.12
C PRO A 128 -3.96 -14.06 -11.32
N MET A 129 -3.15 -14.29 -10.28
CA MET A 129 -3.26 -15.50 -9.46
C MET A 129 -4.57 -15.56 -8.67
N ALA A 130 -5.06 -14.41 -8.17
CA ALA A 130 -6.35 -14.36 -7.48
C ALA A 130 -7.52 -14.66 -8.44
N MET A 131 -7.44 -14.19 -9.69
CA MET A 131 -8.42 -14.51 -10.73
C MET A 131 -8.40 -15.99 -11.12
N GLU A 132 -7.20 -16.58 -11.23
CA GLU A 132 -7.01 -18.01 -11.48
C GLU A 132 -7.64 -18.85 -10.36
N ALA A 133 -7.32 -18.55 -9.09
CA ALA A 133 -7.90 -19.21 -7.93
C ALA A 133 -9.44 -19.14 -7.91
N LEU A 134 -10.02 -17.98 -8.25
CA LEU A 134 -11.47 -17.81 -8.34
C LEU A 134 -12.10 -18.61 -9.49
N ALA A 135 -11.40 -18.74 -10.62
CA ALA A 135 -11.88 -19.54 -11.75
C ALA A 135 -11.91 -21.03 -11.38
N MET A 136 -10.83 -21.56 -10.80
CA MET A 136 -10.75 -22.96 -10.35
C MET A 136 -11.89 -23.33 -9.40
N ARG A 137 -12.23 -22.43 -8.47
CA ARG A 137 -13.34 -22.64 -7.53
C ARG A 137 -14.71 -22.72 -8.20
N ARG A 138 -14.92 -21.98 -9.29
CA ARG A 138 -16.18 -22.05 -10.04
C ARG A 138 -16.32 -23.36 -10.83
N GLU A 139 -15.20 -23.93 -11.27
CA GLU A 139 -15.19 -25.20 -11.99
C GLU A 139 -15.41 -26.39 -11.04
N ALA A 140 -15.05 -26.25 -9.77
CA ALA A 140 -15.21 -27.28 -8.74
C ALA A 140 -16.59 -27.26 -8.02
N ALA A 141 -17.42 -26.24 -8.24
CA ALA A 141 -18.72 -26.04 -7.59
C ALA A 141 -19.90 -26.45 -8.49
#